data_AF-A0A969TRZ6-F1
#
_entry.id   AF-A0A969TRZ6-F1
#
_cell.length_a   1.000
_cell.length_b   1.000
_cell.length_c   1.000
_cell.angle_alpha   90.00
_cell.angle_beta   90.00
_cell.angle_gamma   90.00
#
_symmetry.space_group_name_H-M   'P 1'
#
loop_
_entity.id
_entity.type
_entity.pdbx_description
1 polymer ?
#
loop_
_entity_poly.entity_id
_entity_poly.type
_entity_poly.pdbx_seq_one_letter_code
_entity_poly.pdbx_strand_id
1 'polypeptide(L)'
;YTPSLPPWREKDEPKSDDLPTLIFLHGFGGGSSAYEWSKVYPAFASDYRVLAPDLIGWGRSEHPDRNYRPEDYIDTIIEFIEKTCDAPTPVIASSLTAAFTIRCAIARPDLFKSLILTTPAGLSDFGEDYTRSIFAQIVKVPILDKFIYSSGVATEGGISSFLQNRQFARPERIYPEIIEAYLKSSQQPNAEYAALSFVRGDLCFDLSTYMTQLRTPTAMIWGQKSQFTAPEIGRRLAALNPEFVKVFLEIEDVGLTPQLELPGVTIGLIRKFLKLLDN
;
A
#
# COMPACT_ATOMS: atom_id res chain seq x y z
N TYR A 1 18.08 -15.92 45.07
CA TYR A 1 17.90 -16.21 43.64
C TYR A 1 16.77 -15.35 43.12
N THR A 2 17.09 -14.20 42.54
CA THR A 2 16.12 -13.36 41.84
C THR A 2 16.33 -13.63 40.35
N PRO A 3 15.31 -14.09 39.60
CA PRO A 3 15.46 -14.32 38.17
C PRO A 3 15.81 -12.99 37.49
N SER A 4 16.83 -12.99 36.63
CA SER A 4 17.27 -11.83 35.85
C SER A 4 16.36 -11.51 34.66
N LEU A 5 15.26 -12.26 34.50
CA LEU A 5 14.30 -12.12 33.41
C LEU A 5 12.87 -12.13 33.96
N PRO A 6 11.95 -11.38 33.34
CA PRO A 6 10.55 -11.44 33.71
C PRO A 6 9.98 -12.86 33.54
N PRO A 7 9.07 -13.31 34.40
CA PRO A 7 8.58 -14.69 34.43
C PRO A 7 7.81 -15.14 33.17
N TRP A 8 7.50 -14.22 32.26
CA TRP A 8 6.80 -14.49 30.99
C TRP A 8 7.74 -14.63 29.78
N ARG A 9 9.06 -14.42 29.94
CA ARG A 9 10.02 -14.62 28.84
C ARG A 9 10.58 -16.04 28.93
N GLU A 10 10.06 -16.93 28.11
CA GLU A 10 10.63 -18.28 27.97
C GLU A 10 12.05 -18.18 27.40
N LYS A 11 12.95 -19.07 27.84
CA LYS A 11 14.36 -19.09 27.40
C LYS A 11 14.53 -19.34 25.91
N ASP A 12 13.47 -19.78 25.23
CA ASP A 12 13.46 -20.25 23.85
C ASP A 12 12.55 -19.42 22.93
N GLU A 13 12.09 -18.22 23.34
CA GLU A 13 11.46 -17.30 22.39
C GLU A 13 12.48 -16.94 21.29
N PRO A 14 12.19 -17.21 20.00
CA PRO A 14 13.09 -16.83 18.92
C PRO A 14 13.31 -15.33 18.99
N LYS A 15 14.56 -14.89 18.84
CA LYS A 15 14.82 -13.47 18.71
C LYS A 15 14.12 -13.00 17.44
N SER A 16 13.61 -11.77 17.43
CA SER A 16 12.99 -11.18 16.24
C SER A 16 13.87 -11.28 14.97
N ASP A 17 15.17 -11.46 15.12
CA ASP A 17 16.12 -11.60 14.00
C ASP A 17 16.18 -13.02 13.40
N ASP A 18 15.62 -14.03 14.08
CA ASP A 18 15.57 -15.42 13.59
C ASP A 18 14.26 -15.73 12.83
N LEU A 19 13.28 -14.81 12.87
CA LEU A 19 12.00 -14.96 12.19
C LEU A 19 12.07 -14.54 10.71
N PRO A 20 11.35 -15.21 9.79
CA PRO A 20 11.24 -14.74 8.42
C PRO A 20 10.65 -13.33 8.39
N THR A 21 11.13 -12.50 7.46
CA THR A 21 10.63 -11.12 7.33
C THR A 21 9.31 -11.08 6.57
N LEU A 22 8.42 -10.17 6.96
CA LEU A 22 7.16 -9.88 6.27
C LEU A 22 7.00 -8.37 6.12
N ILE A 23 6.88 -7.90 4.89
CA ILE A 23 6.83 -6.45 4.59
C ILE A 23 5.40 -6.01 4.28
N PHE A 24 4.99 -4.89 4.85
CA PHE A 24 3.72 -4.20 4.55
C PHE A 24 4.00 -2.80 4.00
N LEU A 25 3.56 -2.53 2.77
CA LEU A 25 3.71 -1.22 2.12
C LEU A 25 2.34 -0.57 1.94
N HIS A 26 2.19 0.65 2.47
CA HIS A 26 0.94 1.41 2.40
C HIS A 26 0.71 2.02 1.01
N GLY A 27 -0.51 2.48 0.74
CA GLY A 27 -0.92 3.08 -0.54
C GLY A 27 -0.63 4.57 -0.60
N PHE A 28 -1.34 5.28 -1.48
CA PHE A 28 -1.17 6.72 -1.71
C PHE A 28 -2.46 7.51 -1.46
N GLY A 29 -2.30 8.77 -1.06
CA GLY A 29 -3.38 9.76 -0.98
C GLY A 29 -3.83 10.08 0.45
N GLY A 30 -4.36 11.29 0.65
CA GLY A 30 -5.00 11.71 1.91
C GLY A 30 -4.17 11.56 3.18
N GLY A 31 -2.83 11.55 3.12
CA GLY A 31 -2.00 11.28 4.31
C GLY A 31 -1.81 9.79 4.62
N SER A 32 -1.84 8.93 3.60
CA SER A 32 -1.38 7.54 3.71
C SER A 32 -0.05 7.43 4.47
N SER A 33 0.09 6.33 5.21
CA SER A 33 1.26 5.96 6.01
C SER A 33 1.13 4.48 6.39
N ALA A 34 2.14 3.91 7.04
CA ALA A 34 2.12 2.55 7.60
C ALA A 34 0.94 2.29 8.54
N TYR A 35 0.29 3.35 9.06
CA TYR A 35 -0.95 3.25 9.81
C TYR A 35 -2.05 2.48 9.06
N GLU A 36 -2.05 2.51 7.72
CA GLU A 36 -2.99 1.76 6.87
C GLU A 36 -3.05 0.25 7.24
N TRP A 37 -1.92 -0.30 7.68
CA TRP A 37 -1.79 -1.71 8.07
C TRP A 37 -1.83 -1.95 9.58
N SER A 38 -2.03 -0.91 10.40
CA SER A 38 -1.93 -0.96 11.87
C SER A 38 -2.86 -1.95 12.55
N LYS A 39 -4.02 -2.23 11.96
CA LYS A 39 -5.00 -3.22 12.45
C LYS A 39 -4.72 -4.65 11.92
N VAL A 40 -3.72 -4.83 11.07
CA VAL A 40 -3.40 -6.10 10.39
C VAL A 40 -2.03 -6.63 10.80
N TYR A 41 -0.96 -5.85 10.65
CA TYR A 41 0.40 -6.32 10.85
C TYR A 41 0.70 -6.89 12.26
N PRO A 42 0.05 -6.46 13.37
CA PRO A 42 0.33 -7.05 14.70
C PRO A 42 -0.03 -8.53 14.78
N ALA A 43 -0.97 -9.01 13.96
CA ALA A 43 -1.42 -10.40 13.93
C ALA A 43 -0.37 -11.38 13.37
N PHE A 44 0.76 -10.87 12.86
CA PHE A 44 1.85 -11.64 12.28
C PHE A 44 3.15 -11.55 13.09
N ALA A 45 3.19 -10.70 14.13
CA ALA A 45 4.42 -10.41 14.87
C ALA A 45 4.97 -11.58 15.71
N SER A 46 4.16 -12.62 15.98
CA SER A 46 4.63 -13.86 16.63
C SER A 46 5.40 -14.78 15.68
N ASP A 47 5.11 -14.69 14.38
CA ASP A 47 5.58 -15.65 13.38
C ASP A 47 6.58 -15.02 12.40
N TYR A 48 6.62 -13.68 12.32
CA TYR A 48 7.41 -12.92 11.37
C TYR A 48 8.09 -11.71 12.03
N ARG A 49 9.26 -11.36 11.51
CA ARG A 49 9.82 -10.02 11.64
C ARG A 49 9.04 -9.09 10.72
N VAL A 50 8.13 -8.31 11.31
CA VAL A 50 7.24 -7.41 10.55
C VAL A 50 7.95 -6.08 10.26
N LEU A 51 8.03 -5.70 8.99
CA LEU A 51 8.50 -4.38 8.55
C LEU A 51 7.35 -3.63 7.87
N ALA A 52 7.07 -2.40 8.31
CA ALA A 52 6.04 -1.54 7.73
C ALA A 52 6.55 -0.09 7.64
N PRO A 53 7.39 0.23 6.64
CA PRO A 53 7.93 1.57 6.49
C PRO A 53 6.88 2.55 6.00
N ASP A 54 7.07 3.82 6.35
CA ASP A 54 6.45 4.93 5.63
C ASP A 54 7.25 5.19 4.35
N LEU A 55 6.59 5.35 3.21
CA LEU A 55 7.25 5.68 1.94
C LEU A 55 7.83 7.10 1.98
N ILE A 56 8.86 7.36 1.17
CA ILE A 56 9.41 8.72 1.02
C ILE A 56 8.30 9.72 0.63
N GLY A 57 8.23 10.84 1.33
CA GLY A 57 7.17 11.83 1.15
C GLY A 57 5.84 11.50 1.86
N TRP A 58 5.80 10.46 2.69
CA TRP A 58 4.61 10.05 3.44
C TRP A 58 4.93 9.74 4.90
N GLY A 59 3.90 9.78 5.75
CA GLY A 59 3.98 9.35 7.14
C GLY A 59 5.06 10.09 7.92
N ARG A 60 6.01 9.35 8.51
CA ARG A 60 7.13 9.89 9.29
C ARG A 60 8.46 9.83 8.56
N SER A 61 8.47 9.35 7.31
CA SER A 61 9.65 9.37 6.46
C SER A 61 10.00 10.79 6.02
N GLU A 62 11.16 10.97 5.41
CA GLU A 62 11.58 12.28 4.93
C GLU A 62 10.64 12.79 3.83
N HIS A 63 10.42 14.11 3.78
CA HIS A 63 9.60 14.78 2.76
C HIS A 63 10.45 15.77 1.95
N PRO A 64 11.31 15.30 1.02
CA PRO A 64 12.08 16.18 0.17
C PRO A 64 11.20 17.12 -0.67
N ASP A 65 11.61 18.38 -0.76
CA ASP A 65 11.02 19.39 -1.65
C ASP A 65 11.42 19.09 -3.10
N ARG A 66 10.71 18.15 -3.72
CA ARG A 66 10.87 17.78 -5.13
C ARG A 66 9.57 17.21 -5.69
N ASN A 67 9.47 17.17 -7.03
CA ASN A 67 8.46 16.34 -7.68
C ASN A 67 8.88 14.88 -7.60
N TYR A 68 7.92 14.01 -7.29
CA TYR A 68 8.14 12.58 -7.20
C TYR A 68 7.79 11.92 -8.52
N ARG A 69 8.56 10.88 -8.88
CA ARG A 69 8.39 10.07 -10.08
C ARG A 69 8.17 8.60 -9.69
N PRO A 70 7.57 7.78 -10.56
CA PRO A 70 7.44 6.34 -10.31
C PRO A 70 8.78 5.67 -9.91
N GLU A 71 9.86 6.07 -10.58
CA GLU A 71 11.21 5.52 -10.36
C GLU A 71 11.72 5.83 -8.95
N ASP A 72 11.38 6.98 -8.35
CA ASP A 72 11.78 7.30 -6.97
C ASP A 72 11.24 6.27 -5.97
N TYR A 73 10.00 5.79 -6.16
CA TYR A 73 9.40 4.78 -5.28
C TYR A 73 9.91 3.38 -5.57
N ILE A 74 10.09 3.03 -6.85
CA ILE A 74 10.61 1.71 -7.25
C ILE A 74 12.02 1.50 -6.70
N ASP A 75 12.92 2.48 -6.91
CA ASP A 75 14.30 2.39 -6.46
C ASP A 75 14.38 2.35 -4.93
N THR A 76 13.59 3.20 -4.24
CA THR A 76 13.56 3.23 -2.77
C THR A 76 13.03 1.92 -2.17
N ILE A 77 12.00 1.30 -2.76
CA ILE A 77 11.46 0.02 -2.29
C ILE A 77 12.48 -1.11 -2.48
N ILE A 78 13.15 -1.16 -3.63
CA ILE A 78 14.22 -2.15 -3.88
C ILE A 78 15.34 -1.96 -2.87
N GLU A 79 15.85 -0.74 -2.73
CA GLU A 79 16.95 -0.43 -1.81
C GLU A 79 16.59 -0.74 -0.34
N PHE A 80 15.34 -0.47 0.06
CA PHE A 80 14.85 -0.83 1.38
C PHE A 80 14.90 -2.34 1.62
N ILE A 81 14.42 -3.15 0.68
CA ILE A 81 14.42 -4.61 0.81
C ILE A 81 15.87 -5.13 0.85
N GLU A 82 16.74 -4.66 -0.04
CA GLU A 82 18.17 -5.04 -0.06
C GLU A 82 18.90 -4.76 1.25
N LYS A 83 18.56 -3.66 1.91
CA LYS A 83 19.22 -3.23 3.16
C LYS A 83 18.66 -3.87 4.41
N THR A 84 17.43 -4.39 4.36
CA THR A 84 16.71 -4.86 5.56
C THR A 84 16.40 -6.34 5.57
N CYS A 85 16.57 -7.03 4.45
CA CYS A 85 16.26 -8.45 4.28
C CYS A 85 17.45 -9.22 3.74
N ASP A 86 17.75 -10.36 4.38
CA ASP A 86 18.86 -11.24 3.97
C ASP A 86 18.45 -12.33 2.96
N ALA A 87 17.17 -12.39 2.60
CA ALA A 87 16.59 -13.42 1.73
C ALA A 87 15.38 -12.88 0.95
N PRO A 88 14.97 -13.54 -0.16
CA PRO A 88 13.73 -13.22 -0.85
C PRO A 88 12.55 -13.19 0.14
N THR A 89 11.79 -12.10 0.13
CA THR A 89 10.84 -11.79 1.21
C THR A 89 9.41 -11.68 0.69
N PRO A 90 8.39 -12.21 1.40
CA PRO A 90 7.00 -11.95 1.07
C PRO A 90 6.64 -10.48 1.32
N VAL A 91 5.99 -9.85 0.34
CA VAL A 91 5.60 -8.44 0.39
C VAL A 91 4.09 -8.29 0.23
N ILE A 92 3.49 -7.58 1.17
CA ILE A 92 2.11 -7.12 1.13
C ILE A 92 2.12 -5.64 0.77
N ALA A 93 1.34 -5.24 -0.22
CA ALA A 93 1.25 -3.85 -0.64
C ALA A 93 -0.16 -3.50 -1.11
N SER A 94 -0.49 -2.20 -1.08
CA SER A 94 -1.80 -1.72 -1.52
C SER A 94 -1.73 -0.70 -2.66
N SER A 95 -2.79 -0.65 -3.46
CA SER A 95 -3.08 0.41 -4.42
C SER A 95 -1.91 0.70 -5.39
N LEU A 96 -1.52 1.96 -5.56
CA LEU A 96 -0.43 2.37 -6.44
C LEU A 96 0.93 1.78 -6.02
N THR A 97 1.17 1.64 -4.71
CA THR A 97 2.38 0.98 -4.20
C THR A 97 2.42 -0.48 -4.60
N ALA A 98 1.28 -1.18 -4.61
CA ALA A 98 1.22 -2.55 -5.11
C ALA A 98 1.59 -2.64 -6.60
N ALA A 99 1.22 -1.65 -7.40
CA ALA A 99 1.64 -1.55 -8.80
C ALA A 99 3.16 -1.30 -8.94
N PHE A 100 3.74 -0.45 -8.08
CA PHE A 100 5.19 -0.28 -8.01
C PHE A 100 5.90 -1.56 -7.55
N THR A 101 5.36 -2.28 -6.56
CA THR A 101 5.90 -3.56 -6.08
C THR A 101 5.94 -4.61 -7.20
N ILE A 102 4.95 -4.64 -8.09
CA ILE A 102 4.99 -5.50 -9.30
C ILE A 102 6.20 -5.12 -10.17
N ARG A 103 6.42 -3.83 -10.44
CA ARG A 103 7.60 -3.37 -11.21
C ARG A 103 8.91 -3.68 -10.49
N CYS A 104 8.96 -3.57 -9.17
CA CYS A 104 10.12 -3.96 -8.37
C CYS A 104 10.42 -5.45 -8.51
N ALA A 105 9.39 -6.31 -8.40
CA ALA A 105 9.52 -7.75 -8.53
C ALA A 105 9.88 -8.21 -9.95
N ILE A 106 9.51 -7.45 -10.98
CA ILE A 106 9.98 -7.67 -12.36
C ILE A 106 11.46 -7.30 -12.49
N ALA A 107 11.88 -6.17 -11.92
CA ALA A 107 13.26 -5.70 -12.03
C ALA A 107 14.24 -6.53 -11.20
N ARG A 108 13.81 -6.97 -10.01
CA ARG A 108 14.62 -7.69 -9.02
C ARG A 108 13.86 -8.89 -8.43
N PRO A 109 13.54 -9.90 -9.25
CA PRO A 109 12.78 -11.07 -8.80
C PRO A 109 13.48 -11.85 -7.69
N ASP A 110 14.81 -11.71 -7.57
CA ASP A 110 15.63 -12.29 -6.50
C ASP A 110 15.30 -11.75 -5.10
N LEU A 111 14.65 -10.59 -4.98
CA LEU A 111 14.31 -9.99 -3.68
C LEU A 111 12.93 -10.40 -3.17
N PHE A 112 12.06 -10.96 -4.02
CA PHE A 112 10.65 -11.17 -3.69
C PHE A 112 10.31 -12.65 -3.69
N LYS A 113 9.89 -13.16 -2.52
CA LYS A 113 9.39 -14.54 -2.40
C LYS A 113 7.99 -14.69 -3.00
N SER A 114 7.09 -13.77 -2.62
CA SER A 114 5.70 -13.75 -3.04
C SER A 114 5.08 -12.37 -2.83
N LEU A 115 4.01 -12.07 -3.56
CA LEU A 115 3.28 -10.81 -3.47
C LEU A 115 1.83 -11.05 -3.03
N ILE A 116 1.35 -10.30 -2.05
CA ILE A 116 -0.09 -10.23 -1.71
C ILE A 116 -0.53 -8.79 -1.84
N LEU A 117 -1.33 -8.50 -2.87
CA LEU A 117 -1.60 -7.15 -3.31
C LEU A 117 -3.06 -6.80 -3.08
N THR A 118 -3.34 -5.73 -2.35
CA THR A 118 -4.69 -5.17 -2.24
C THR A 118 -4.87 -4.09 -3.31
N THR A 119 -5.88 -4.26 -4.17
CA THR A 119 -6.30 -3.29 -5.20
C THR A 119 -5.16 -2.69 -6.06
N PRO A 120 -4.19 -3.48 -6.59
CA PRO A 120 -3.06 -2.94 -7.37
C PRO A 120 -3.53 -2.19 -8.62
N ALA A 121 -3.10 -0.93 -8.78
CA ALA A 121 -3.50 -0.10 -9.91
C ALA A 121 -2.41 0.89 -10.32
N GLY A 122 -2.09 0.95 -11.62
CA GLY A 122 -1.22 1.98 -12.19
C GLY A 122 -1.93 3.31 -12.42
N LEU A 123 -3.27 3.31 -12.30
CA LEU A 123 -4.17 4.47 -12.50
C LEU A 123 -4.21 5.01 -13.94
N SER A 124 -3.53 4.35 -14.87
CA SER A 124 -3.71 4.57 -16.32
C SER A 124 -3.83 3.25 -17.08
N ASP A 125 -4.49 2.27 -16.44
CA ASP A 125 -4.52 0.89 -16.88
C ASP A 125 -5.48 0.70 -18.07
N PHE A 126 -5.05 -0.06 -19.09
CA PHE A 126 -5.87 -0.40 -20.25
C PHE A 126 -6.42 0.80 -21.04
N GLY A 127 -5.68 1.91 -21.07
CA GLY A 127 -6.09 3.12 -21.78
C GLY A 127 -7.09 4.00 -21.02
N GLU A 128 -7.48 3.61 -19.80
CA GLU A 128 -7.97 4.58 -18.82
C GLU A 128 -6.82 5.55 -18.49
N ASP A 129 -7.11 6.82 -18.25
CA ASP A 129 -6.07 7.83 -18.02
C ASP A 129 -6.54 8.78 -16.91
N TYR A 130 -6.13 8.50 -15.67
CA TYR A 130 -6.46 9.32 -14.52
C TYR A 130 -6.06 10.79 -14.71
N THR A 131 -5.01 11.06 -15.49
CA THR A 131 -4.56 12.43 -15.75
C THR A 131 -5.62 13.24 -16.51
N ARG A 132 -6.59 12.59 -17.16
CA ARG A 132 -7.75 13.23 -17.82
C ARG A 132 -8.90 13.53 -16.86
N SER A 133 -8.84 13.07 -15.61
CA SER A 133 -9.86 13.41 -14.62
C SER A 133 -9.87 14.93 -14.36
N ILE A 134 -11.07 15.48 -14.13
CA ILE A 134 -11.25 16.91 -13.84
C ILE A 134 -10.39 17.34 -12.65
N PHE A 135 -10.26 16.46 -11.65
CA PHE A 135 -9.45 16.73 -10.46
C PHE A 135 -7.96 16.87 -10.79
N ALA A 136 -7.40 15.96 -11.60
CA ALA A 136 -5.99 16.04 -12.03
C ALA A 136 -5.71 17.28 -12.91
N GLN A 137 -6.71 17.76 -13.67
CA GLN A 137 -6.54 18.95 -14.52
C GLN A 137 -6.59 20.26 -13.73
N ILE A 138 -7.38 20.34 -12.66
CA ILE A 138 -7.48 21.54 -11.80
C ILE A 138 -6.18 21.79 -11.03
N VAL A 139 -5.47 20.72 -10.63
CA VAL A 139 -4.26 20.77 -9.78
C VAL A 139 -2.96 20.92 -10.60
N LYS A 140 -3.05 21.33 -11.87
CA LYS A 140 -1.88 21.64 -12.71
C LYS A 140 -1.45 23.12 -12.65
N VAL A 141 -2.05 23.92 -11.76
CA VAL A 141 -1.84 25.37 -11.68
C VAL A 141 -1.01 25.70 -10.42
N PRO A 142 0.32 25.93 -10.53
CA PRO A 142 1.29 25.79 -9.43
C PRO A 142 1.03 26.57 -8.13
N ILE A 143 0.41 27.75 -8.21
CA ILE A 143 0.14 28.60 -7.04
C ILE A 143 -1.16 28.20 -6.34
N LEU A 144 -2.10 27.61 -7.09
CA LEU A 144 -3.38 27.15 -6.58
C LEU A 144 -3.22 25.82 -5.82
N ASP A 145 -2.21 25.03 -6.18
CA ASP A 145 -1.99 23.66 -5.70
C ASP A 145 -1.65 23.58 -4.19
N LYS A 146 -0.75 24.44 -3.69
CA LYS A 146 -0.39 24.46 -2.25
C LYS A 146 -1.53 24.98 -1.37
N PHE A 147 -2.28 25.96 -1.88
CA PHE A 147 -3.44 26.50 -1.16
C PHE A 147 -4.57 25.48 -1.11
N ILE A 148 -4.92 24.84 -2.24
CA ILE A 148 -5.92 23.75 -2.29
C ILE A 148 -5.53 22.59 -1.37
N TYR A 149 -4.25 22.20 -1.35
CA TYR A 149 -3.79 21.12 -0.49
C TYR A 149 -3.98 21.46 1.00
N SER A 150 -3.47 22.61 1.45
CA SER A 150 -3.55 23.02 2.85
C SER A 150 -4.97 23.38 3.30
N SER A 151 -5.82 23.93 2.42
CA SER A 151 -7.19 24.32 2.76
C SER A 151 -8.23 23.22 2.52
N GLY A 152 -7.93 22.22 1.70
CA GLY A 152 -8.91 21.24 1.19
C GLY A 152 -8.55 19.78 1.43
N VAL A 153 -7.26 19.42 1.54
CA VAL A 153 -6.80 18.03 1.73
C VAL A 153 -6.27 17.80 3.14
N ALA A 154 -5.37 18.65 3.65
CA ALA A 154 -4.76 18.52 4.98
C ALA A 154 -5.65 19.04 6.13
N THR A 155 -6.96 18.82 6.02
CA THR A 155 -7.97 19.20 7.01
C THR A 155 -8.79 17.97 7.40
N GLU A 156 -9.37 17.97 8.60
CA GLU A 156 -10.23 16.85 9.05
C GLU A 156 -11.37 16.56 8.06
N GLY A 157 -12.03 17.62 7.54
CA GLY A 157 -13.08 17.48 6.52
C GLY A 157 -12.56 16.95 5.18
N GLY A 158 -11.37 17.38 4.76
CA GLY A 158 -10.70 16.88 3.56
C GLY A 158 -10.37 15.39 3.65
N ILE A 159 -9.76 14.98 4.77
CA ILE A 159 -9.44 13.58 5.06
C ILE A 159 -10.70 12.73 5.15
N SER A 160 -11.71 13.18 5.89
CA SER A 160 -12.99 12.46 6.02
C SER A 160 -13.65 12.27 4.65
N SER A 161 -13.68 13.32 3.83
CA SER A 161 -14.20 13.25 2.46
C SER A 161 -13.40 12.28 1.58
N PHE A 162 -12.07 12.29 1.66
CA PHE A 162 -11.22 11.35 0.93
C PHE A 162 -11.51 9.90 1.35
N LEU A 163 -11.55 9.63 2.66
CA LEU A 163 -11.81 8.28 3.18
C LEU A 163 -13.20 7.78 2.75
N GLN A 164 -14.24 8.61 2.87
CA GLN A 164 -15.61 8.26 2.51
C GLN A 164 -15.81 8.04 1.00
N ASN A 165 -15.20 8.89 0.17
CA ASN A 165 -15.51 8.91 -1.26
C ASN A 165 -14.51 8.13 -2.12
N ARG A 166 -13.38 7.69 -1.57
CA ARG A 166 -12.31 7.03 -2.34
C ARG A 166 -11.79 5.74 -1.71
N GLN A 167 -11.80 5.63 -0.38
CA GLN A 167 -11.17 4.52 0.31
C GLN A 167 -12.19 3.48 0.80
N PHE A 168 -13.28 3.93 1.42
CA PHE A 168 -14.24 3.05 2.11
C PHE A 168 -15.51 2.85 1.30
N ALA A 169 -16.08 1.64 1.35
CA ALA A 169 -17.44 1.38 0.88
C ALA A 169 -18.49 1.79 1.92
N ARG A 170 -18.15 1.66 3.21
CA ARG A 170 -19.04 1.90 4.35
C ARG A 170 -18.47 3.02 5.22
N PRO A 171 -18.99 4.26 5.10
CA PRO A 171 -18.55 5.39 5.91
C PRO A 171 -18.59 5.14 7.43
N GLU A 172 -19.53 4.33 7.89
CA GLU A 172 -19.67 3.91 9.29
C GLU A 172 -18.48 3.09 9.85
N ARG A 173 -17.59 2.59 8.97
CA ARG A 173 -16.32 1.94 9.36
C ARG A 173 -15.15 2.91 9.45
N ILE A 174 -15.37 4.20 9.17
CA ILE A 174 -14.33 5.24 9.31
C ILE A 174 -14.35 5.72 10.75
N TYR A 175 -13.43 5.18 11.53
CA TYR A 175 -13.30 5.53 12.95
C TYR A 175 -12.45 6.80 13.14
N PRO A 176 -12.67 7.58 14.22
CA PRO A 176 -11.95 8.82 14.47
C PRO A 176 -10.43 8.68 14.47
N GLU A 177 -9.90 7.57 14.99
CA GLU A 177 -8.45 7.33 15.03
C GLU A 177 -7.83 7.21 13.62
N ILE A 178 -8.62 6.78 12.62
CA ILE A 178 -8.16 6.72 11.23
C ILE A 178 -8.01 8.13 10.67
N ILE A 179 -9.00 8.98 10.91
CA ILE A 179 -8.97 10.39 10.48
C ILE A 179 -7.80 11.11 11.14
N GLU A 180 -7.60 10.92 12.45
CA GLU A 180 -6.49 11.54 13.18
C GLU A 180 -5.13 11.12 12.62
N ALA A 181 -4.92 9.82 12.37
CA ALA A 181 -3.66 9.32 11.83
C ALA A 181 -3.36 9.87 10.42
N TYR A 182 -4.36 9.88 9.53
CA TYR A 182 -4.23 10.41 8.17
C TYR A 182 -4.00 11.92 8.19
N LEU A 183 -4.71 12.66 9.05
CA LEU A 183 -4.52 14.09 9.23
C LEU A 183 -3.11 14.41 9.70
N LYS A 184 -2.61 13.70 10.72
CA LYS A 184 -1.24 13.90 11.24
C LYS A 184 -0.15 13.65 10.20
N SER A 185 -0.34 12.66 9.33
CA SER A 185 0.55 12.39 8.21
C SER A 185 0.49 13.53 7.17
N SER A 186 -0.73 13.96 6.80
CA SER A 186 -0.94 15.05 5.84
C SER A 186 -0.39 16.42 6.27
N GLN A 187 -0.14 16.60 7.57
CA GLN A 187 0.35 17.85 8.15
C GLN A 187 1.86 17.86 8.40
N GLN A 188 2.60 16.83 7.95
CA GLN A 188 4.05 16.89 8.01
C GLN A 188 4.60 18.06 7.16
N PRO A 189 5.72 18.68 7.56
CA PRO A 189 6.41 19.65 6.71
C PRO A 189 6.69 19.04 5.33
N ASN A 190 6.38 19.77 4.26
CA ASN A 190 6.55 19.35 2.87
C ASN A 190 5.69 18.13 2.43
N ALA A 191 4.67 17.74 3.20
CA ALA A 191 3.73 16.69 2.82
C ALA A 191 2.99 16.96 1.50
N GLU A 192 2.87 18.24 1.11
CA GLU A 192 2.20 18.61 -0.13
C GLU A 192 2.89 18.06 -1.37
N TYR A 193 4.22 17.86 -1.38
CA TYR A 193 4.94 17.54 -2.61
C TYR A 193 4.59 16.14 -3.14
N ALA A 194 4.62 15.13 -2.27
CA ALA A 194 4.24 13.77 -2.65
C ALA A 194 2.74 13.68 -2.96
N ALA A 195 1.91 14.35 -2.16
CA ALA A 195 0.47 14.39 -2.39
C ALA A 195 0.10 15.07 -3.72
N LEU A 196 0.75 16.18 -4.07
CA LEU A 196 0.53 16.89 -5.33
C LEU A 196 1.06 16.08 -6.52
N SER A 197 2.19 15.40 -6.41
CA SER A 197 2.64 14.48 -7.47
C SER A 197 1.64 13.34 -7.72
N PHE A 198 1.05 12.78 -6.65
CA PHE A 198 -0.02 11.79 -6.78
C PHE A 198 -1.27 12.39 -7.46
N VAL A 199 -1.77 13.52 -6.97
CA VAL A 199 -3.01 14.14 -7.46
C VAL A 199 -2.90 14.65 -8.90
N ARG A 200 -1.73 15.15 -9.32
CA ARG A 200 -1.48 15.56 -10.71
C ARG A 200 -1.42 14.36 -11.68
N GLY A 201 -1.25 13.16 -11.14
CA GLY A 201 -1.06 11.94 -11.90
C GLY A 201 0.37 11.74 -12.39
N ASP A 202 1.35 12.46 -11.84
CA ASP A 202 2.78 12.34 -12.21
C ASP A 202 3.32 10.92 -11.95
N LEU A 203 2.64 10.18 -11.06
CA LEU A 203 2.99 8.83 -10.65
C LEU A 203 2.24 7.73 -11.43
N CYS A 204 1.29 8.11 -12.30
CA CYS A 204 0.44 7.16 -13.02
C CYS A 204 1.20 6.48 -14.17
N PHE A 205 0.88 5.23 -14.43
CA PHE A 205 1.39 4.44 -15.55
C PHE A 205 0.40 3.32 -15.90
N ASP A 206 0.56 2.69 -17.06
CA ASP A 206 -0.28 1.53 -17.44
C ASP A 206 0.36 0.24 -16.92
N LEU A 207 -0.15 -0.29 -15.81
CA LEU A 207 0.32 -1.53 -15.19
C LEU A 207 0.11 -2.74 -16.11
N SER A 208 -0.90 -2.70 -16.99
CA SER A 208 -1.20 -3.81 -17.89
C SER A 208 -0.04 -4.15 -18.82
N THR A 209 0.80 -3.17 -19.14
CA THR A 209 2.00 -3.33 -19.99
C THR A 209 3.12 -4.13 -19.31
N TYR A 210 3.07 -4.27 -17.98
CA TYR A 210 4.08 -4.96 -17.18
C TYR A 210 3.63 -6.35 -16.72
N MET A 211 2.32 -6.61 -16.61
CA MET A 211 1.78 -7.82 -15.97
C MET A 211 2.32 -9.13 -16.55
N THR A 212 2.54 -9.21 -17.86
CA THR A 212 3.05 -10.43 -18.54
C THR A 212 4.51 -10.75 -18.21
N GLN A 213 5.26 -9.80 -17.64
CA GLN A 213 6.68 -9.96 -17.28
C GLN A 213 6.86 -10.48 -15.85
N LEU A 214 5.83 -10.38 -15.00
CA LEU A 214 5.89 -10.78 -13.59
C LEU A 214 6.13 -12.29 -13.45
N ARG A 215 7.17 -12.66 -12.70
CA ARG A 215 7.51 -14.07 -12.39
C ARG A 215 7.39 -14.41 -10.90
N THR A 216 6.98 -13.48 -10.07
CA THR A 216 6.81 -13.70 -8.63
C THR A 216 5.39 -14.22 -8.35
N PRO A 217 5.22 -15.33 -7.59
CA PRO A 217 3.91 -15.82 -7.19
C PRO A 217 3.09 -14.73 -6.49
N THR A 218 1.89 -14.48 -6.98
CA THR A 218 1.09 -13.32 -6.60
C THR A 218 -0.35 -13.69 -6.27
N ALA A 219 -0.88 -13.10 -5.20
CA ALA A 219 -2.29 -13.07 -4.84
C ALA A 219 -2.82 -11.64 -4.91
N MET A 220 -4.03 -11.47 -5.44
CA MET A 220 -4.72 -10.17 -5.50
C MET A 220 -6.01 -10.20 -4.71
N ILE A 221 -6.22 -9.17 -3.87
CA ILE A 221 -7.44 -8.93 -3.10
C ILE A 221 -8.06 -7.63 -3.60
N TRP A 222 -9.36 -7.63 -3.85
CA TRP A 222 -10.09 -6.45 -4.30
C TRP A 222 -11.37 -6.24 -3.50
N GLY A 223 -11.71 -5.01 -3.15
CA GLY A 223 -13.05 -4.73 -2.64
C GLY A 223 -14.04 -4.52 -3.77
N GLN A 224 -15.18 -5.22 -3.73
CA GLN A 224 -16.19 -5.21 -4.79
C GLN A 224 -16.79 -3.80 -5.02
N LYS A 225 -16.79 -2.96 -3.98
CA LYS A 225 -17.33 -1.60 -4.01
C LYS A 225 -16.23 -0.54 -4.19
N SER A 226 -15.00 -0.92 -4.55
CA SER A 226 -13.96 0.03 -4.89
C SER A 226 -14.39 0.88 -6.09
N GLN A 227 -14.65 2.16 -5.84
CA GLN A 227 -15.10 3.12 -6.85
C GLN A 227 -13.92 3.83 -7.54
N PHE A 228 -12.77 3.91 -6.88
CA PHE A 228 -11.58 4.54 -7.46
C PHE A 228 -10.92 3.62 -8.49
N THR A 229 -10.85 2.33 -8.19
CA THR A 229 -10.35 1.30 -9.12
C THR A 229 -11.30 0.11 -9.10
N ALA A 230 -12.06 -0.06 -10.19
CA ALA A 230 -13.10 -1.09 -10.25
C ALA A 230 -12.50 -2.51 -10.25
N PRO A 231 -13.17 -3.51 -9.62
CA PRO A 231 -12.72 -4.91 -9.65
C PRO A 231 -12.53 -5.50 -11.05
N GLU A 232 -13.25 -4.96 -12.05
CA GLU A 232 -13.07 -5.32 -13.46
C GLU A 232 -11.62 -5.13 -13.94
N ILE A 233 -10.99 -4.02 -13.55
CA ILE A 233 -9.59 -3.75 -13.88
C ILE A 233 -8.70 -4.83 -13.27
N GLY A 234 -8.93 -5.17 -12.00
CA GLY A 234 -8.21 -6.22 -11.29
C GLY A 234 -8.35 -7.60 -11.94
N ARG A 235 -9.58 -7.99 -12.34
CA ARG A 235 -9.83 -9.24 -13.06
C ARG A 235 -9.07 -9.30 -14.39
N ARG A 236 -9.06 -8.20 -15.13
CA ARG A 236 -8.31 -8.09 -16.38
C ARG A 236 -6.80 -8.17 -16.15
N LEU A 237 -6.26 -7.47 -15.15
CA LEU A 237 -4.83 -7.54 -14.79
C LEU A 237 -4.41 -8.96 -14.41
N ALA A 238 -5.19 -9.64 -13.57
CA ALA A 238 -4.93 -11.03 -13.18
C ALA A 238 -4.93 -11.99 -14.39
N ALA A 239 -5.87 -11.79 -15.32
CA ALA A 239 -6.01 -12.62 -16.52
C ALA A 239 -4.85 -12.45 -17.52
N LEU A 240 -4.06 -11.38 -17.44
CA LEU A 240 -2.87 -11.20 -18.28
C LEU A 240 -1.72 -12.16 -17.93
N ASN A 241 -1.68 -12.66 -16.68
CA ASN A 241 -0.61 -13.54 -16.23
C ASN A 241 -1.12 -14.59 -15.23
N PRO A 242 -2.00 -15.52 -15.68
CA PRO A 242 -2.60 -16.54 -14.82
C PRO A 242 -1.57 -17.57 -14.31
N GLU A 243 -0.37 -17.62 -14.91
CA GLU A 243 0.71 -18.48 -14.45
C GLU A 243 1.23 -18.01 -13.08
N PHE A 244 1.43 -16.71 -12.88
CA PHE A 244 2.01 -16.16 -11.65
C PHE A 244 0.99 -15.49 -10.73
N VAL A 245 -0.13 -14.99 -11.26
CA VAL A 245 -1.27 -14.53 -10.45
C VAL A 245 -2.13 -15.73 -10.08
N LYS A 246 -1.81 -16.36 -8.94
CA LYS A 246 -2.40 -17.62 -8.48
C LYS A 246 -3.83 -17.47 -7.98
N VAL A 247 -4.20 -16.28 -7.51
CA VAL A 247 -5.54 -16.00 -7.00
C VAL A 247 -5.90 -14.54 -7.19
N PHE A 248 -7.15 -14.32 -7.59
CA PHE A 248 -7.82 -13.04 -7.54
C PHE A 248 -9.10 -13.23 -6.72
N LEU A 249 -9.28 -12.43 -5.67
CA LEU A 249 -10.42 -12.54 -4.76
C LEU A 249 -11.07 -11.18 -4.55
N GLU A 250 -12.39 -11.14 -4.76
CA GLU A 250 -13.21 -9.97 -4.42
C GLU A 250 -13.83 -10.15 -3.03
N ILE A 251 -13.87 -9.07 -2.25
CA ILE A 251 -14.54 -9.00 -0.96
C ILE A 251 -15.80 -8.14 -1.13
N GLU A 252 -16.95 -8.74 -0.87
CA GLU A 252 -18.23 -8.04 -0.91
C GLU A 252 -18.27 -6.89 0.10
N ASP A 253 -18.97 -5.82 -0.26
CA ASP A 253 -19.22 -4.68 0.64
C ASP A 253 -17.95 -3.99 1.18
N VAL A 254 -16.86 -4.02 0.41
CA VAL A 254 -15.57 -3.40 0.73
C VAL A 254 -15.10 -2.51 -0.42
N GLY A 255 -14.49 -1.38 -0.08
CA GLY A 255 -13.94 -0.37 -0.98
C GLY A 255 -12.49 -0.65 -1.38
N LEU A 256 -11.67 0.40 -1.46
CA LEU A 256 -10.29 0.31 -1.92
C LEU A 256 -9.36 -0.36 -0.89
N THR A 257 -9.65 -0.19 0.41
CA THR A 257 -8.76 -0.60 1.52
C THR A 257 -9.38 -1.68 2.41
N PRO A 258 -9.43 -2.94 1.97
CA PRO A 258 -9.90 -4.06 2.80
C PRO A 258 -9.22 -4.15 4.18
N GLN A 259 -7.94 -3.81 4.24
CA GLN A 259 -7.11 -3.82 5.44
C GLN A 259 -7.59 -2.86 6.52
N LEU A 260 -8.22 -1.75 6.13
CA LEU A 260 -8.81 -0.79 7.05
C LEU A 260 -10.29 -1.10 7.34
N GLU A 261 -11.04 -1.55 6.34
CA GLU A 261 -12.48 -1.82 6.48
C GLU A 261 -12.79 -3.12 7.23
N LEU A 262 -12.13 -4.21 6.84
CA LEU A 262 -12.33 -5.55 7.40
C LEU A 262 -10.97 -6.17 7.76
N PRO A 263 -10.28 -5.67 8.80
CA PRO A 263 -8.93 -6.13 9.16
C PRO A 263 -8.89 -7.63 9.49
N GLY A 264 -9.90 -8.16 10.19
CA GLY A 264 -9.97 -9.59 10.53
C GLY A 264 -10.07 -10.50 9.30
N VAL A 265 -10.86 -10.11 8.30
CA VAL A 265 -10.96 -10.83 7.02
C VAL A 265 -9.62 -10.76 6.28
N THR A 266 -9.03 -9.56 6.23
CA THR A 266 -7.74 -9.33 5.57
C THR A 266 -6.61 -10.15 6.20
N ILE A 267 -6.54 -10.24 7.53
CA ILE A 267 -5.58 -11.11 8.24
C ILE A 267 -5.76 -12.57 7.82
N GLY A 268 -7.01 -13.07 7.81
CA GLY A 268 -7.32 -14.44 7.41
C GLY A 268 -6.89 -14.75 5.97
N LEU A 269 -7.15 -13.82 5.04
CA LEU A 269 -6.74 -13.94 3.64
C LEU A 269 -5.22 -13.92 3.47
N ILE A 270 -4.51 -13.01 4.13
CA ILE A 270 -3.04 -12.96 4.07
C ILE A 270 -2.45 -14.28 4.60
N ARG A 271 -2.92 -14.80 5.74
CA ARG A 271 -2.48 -16.11 6.26
C ARG A 271 -2.72 -17.25 5.27
N LYS A 272 -3.88 -17.25 4.61
CA LYS A 272 -4.22 -18.24 3.58
C LYS A 272 -3.28 -18.13 2.37
N PHE A 273 -3.02 -16.92 1.91
CA PHE A 273 -2.22 -16.68 0.70
C PHE A 273 -0.73 -16.86 0.92
N LEU A 274 -0.19 -16.53 2.10
CA LEU A 274 1.20 -16.88 2.44
C LEU A 274 1.45 -18.39 2.30
N LYS A 275 0.52 -19.22 2.81
CA LYS A 275 0.61 -20.69 2.64
C LYS A 275 0.42 -21.13 1.20
N LEU A 276 -0.47 -20.48 0.45
CA LEU A 276 -0.74 -20.82 -0.95
C LEU A 276 0.47 -20.54 -1.85
N LEU A 277 1.14 -19.41 -1.64
CA LEU A 277 2.22 -18.92 -2.50
C LEU A 277 3.59 -19.50 -2.12
N ASP A 278 3.71 -20.14 -0.96
CA ASP A 278 4.92 -20.85 -0.52
C ASP A 278 5.08 -22.25 -1.15
N ASN A 279 4.03 -22.77 -1.82
CA ASN A 279 4.01 -24.07 -2.52
C ASN A 279 4.11 -23.91 -4.04
#